data_AF-A0A550H104-F1
#
_entry.id   AF-A0A550H104-F1
#
_cell.length_a   1.000
_cell.length_b   1.000
_cell.length_c   1.000
_cell.angle_alpha   90.00
_cell.angle_beta   90.00
_cell.angle_gamma   90.00
#
_symmetry.space_group_name_H-M   'P 1'
#
loop_
_entity.id
_entity.type
_entity.pdbx_description
1 polymer ?
#
loop_
_entity_poly.entity_id
_entity_poly.type
_entity_poly.pdbx_seq_one_letter_code
_entity_poly.pdbx_strand_id
1 'polypeptide(L)'
;MREAWHIDHVISDSDMMSTITAILDEHYFKNMPIKEIANLLIDYWNTLYNVYPEYFTEPNEYSLLQRPGIPAMHKLFIDVYGIAIQTGEVSEETFYNVLLRLLSETPDHPVPEFRGPLEPDFWSFESGPTYGVSTSHQNIMDRYDNLQEKIGMAGR
;
A
#
# COMPACT_ATOMS: atom_id res chain seq x y z
N MET A 1 28.66 13.33 7.28
CA MET A 1 27.79 14.04 6.32
C MET A 1 26.71 13.06 5.93
N ARG A 2 25.48 13.25 6.42
CA ARG A 2 24.31 12.46 6.02
C ARG A 2 23.63 13.28 4.91
N GLU A 3 23.72 12.82 3.68
CA GLU A 3 23.02 13.46 2.56
C GLU A 3 21.50 13.33 2.75
N ALA A 4 20.79 14.39 2.37
CA ALA A 4 19.39 14.59 2.64
C ALA A 4 18.52 13.67 1.77
N TRP A 5 18.20 12.48 2.28
CA TRP A 5 17.21 11.57 1.69
C TRP A 5 15.80 12.20 1.57
N HIS A 6 15.54 13.33 2.25
CA HIS A 6 14.19 13.89 2.39
C HIS A 6 13.55 14.49 1.13
N ILE A 7 14.30 14.88 0.09
CA ILE A 7 13.71 15.58 -1.06
C ILE A 7 13.24 14.61 -2.16
N ASP A 8 13.90 13.46 -2.32
CA ASP A 8 13.62 12.52 -3.43
C ASP A 8 12.46 11.55 -3.14
N HIS A 9 11.96 11.54 -1.91
CA HIS A 9 10.87 10.66 -1.46
C HIS A 9 9.52 11.35 -1.42
N VAL A 10 9.43 12.68 -1.55
CA VAL A 10 8.12 13.35 -1.62
C VAL A 10 7.48 13.04 -2.98
N ILE A 11 6.23 12.58 -2.97
CA ILE A 11 5.49 12.34 -4.21
C ILE A 11 5.13 13.67 -4.86
N SER A 12 5.32 13.78 -6.18
CA SER A 12 4.88 14.96 -6.93
C SER A 12 3.37 14.93 -7.17
N ASP A 13 2.74 16.10 -7.32
CA ASP A 13 1.32 16.19 -7.69
C ASP A 13 1.00 15.41 -8.97
N SER A 14 1.92 15.45 -9.95
CA SER A 14 1.78 14.70 -11.21
C SER A 14 1.78 13.18 -10.98
N ASP A 15 2.70 12.68 -10.14
CA ASP A 15 2.77 11.25 -9.81
C ASP A 15 1.52 10.82 -9.02
N MET A 16 1.10 11.63 -8.05
CA MET A 16 -0.12 11.39 -7.28
C MET A 16 -1.34 11.31 -8.19
N MET A 17 -1.54 12.30 -9.06
CA MET A 17 -2.63 12.31 -10.03
C MET A 17 -2.59 11.09 -10.95
N SER A 18 -1.40 10.69 -11.43
CA SER A 18 -1.26 9.50 -12.26
C SER A 18 -1.73 8.22 -11.55
N THR A 19 -1.45 8.07 -10.26
CA THR A 19 -1.89 6.89 -9.49
C THR A 19 -3.41 6.89 -9.26
N ILE A 20 -4.01 8.06 -9.05
CA ILE A 20 -5.47 8.19 -8.92
C ILE A 20 -6.15 7.91 -10.26
N THR A 21 -5.62 8.44 -11.37
CA THR A 21 -6.15 8.15 -12.71
C THR A 21 -6.13 6.66 -13.01
N ALA A 22 -5.07 5.94 -12.62
CA ALA A 22 -5.01 4.50 -12.77
C ALA A 22 -6.16 3.78 -12.03
N ILE A 23 -6.53 4.23 -10.83
CA ILE A 23 -7.70 3.69 -10.11
C ILE A 23 -8.99 3.98 -10.88
N LEU A 24 -9.17 5.21 -11.37
CA LEU A 24 -10.39 5.60 -12.09
C LEU A 24 -10.60 4.84 -13.40
N ASP A 25 -9.51 4.38 -14.02
CA ASP A 25 -9.53 3.61 -15.27
C ASP A 25 -9.86 2.12 -15.06
N GLU A 26 -9.87 1.63 -13.80
CA GLU A 26 -10.20 0.25 -13.51
C GLU A 26 -11.67 -0.07 -13.73
N HIS A 27 -11.91 -1.25 -14.30
CA HIS A 27 -13.25 -1.69 -14.71
C HIS A 27 -14.26 -1.74 -13.55
N TYR A 28 -13.80 -2.00 -12.33
CA TYR A 28 -14.61 -2.01 -11.11
C TYR A 28 -15.29 -0.67 -10.83
N PHE A 29 -14.61 0.43 -11.13
CA PHE A 29 -15.08 1.79 -10.83
C PHE A 29 -15.75 2.44 -12.04
N LYS A 30 -15.82 1.73 -13.17
CA LYS A 30 -16.50 2.20 -14.37
C LYS A 30 -17.98 2.44 -14.06
N ASN A 31 -18.41 3.69 -14.22
CA ASN A 31 -19.75 4.20 -13.89
C ASN A 31 -20.05 4.40 -12.40
N MET A 32 -19.09 4.18 -11.50
CA MET A 32 -19.24 4.58 -10.11
C MET A 32 -19.15 6.12 -10.00
N PRO A 33 -20.03 6.78 -9.23
CA PRO A 33 -19.88 8.20 -8.95
C PRO A 33 -18.52 8.51 -8.33
N ILE A 34 -17.84 9.56 -8.81
CA ILE A 34 -16.51 9.96 -8.32
C ILE A 34 -16.50 10.12 -6.79
N LYS A 35 -17.59 10.64 -6.22
CA LYS A 35 -17.75 10.79 -4.76
C LYS A 35 -17.70 9.44 -4.01
N GLU A 36 -18.26 8.38 -4.59
CA GLU A 36 -18.22 7.04 -3.99
C GLU A 36 -16.81 6.46 -4.06
N ILE A 37 -16.11 6.61 -5.19
CA ILE A 37 -14.70 6.19 -5.33
C ILE A 37 -13.83 6.92 -4.30
N ALA A 38 -14.04 8.23 -4.13
CA ALA A 38 -13.32 9.03 -3.14
C ALA A 38 -13.59 8.55 -1.71
N ASN A 39 -14.84 8.23 -1.37
CA ASN A 39 -15.17 7.68 -0.05
C ASN A 39 -14.47 6.33 0.19
N LEU A 40 -14.46 5.43 -0.80
CA LEU A 40 -13.77 4.15 -0.69
C LEU A 40 -12.26 4.31 -0.47
N LEU A 41 -11.64 5.29 -1.15
CA LEU A 41 -10.24 5.63 -0.94
C LEU A 41 -9.98 6.20 0.46
N ILE A 42 -10.88 7.03 0.98
CA ILE A 42 -10.79 7.55 2.35
C ILE A 42 -10.88 6.40 3.36
N ASP A 43 -11.86 5.51 3.21
CA ASP A 43 -12.04 4.36 4.10
C ASP A 43 -10.83 3.43 4.07
N TYR A 44 -10.25 3.20 2.88
CA TYR A 44 -9.02 2.44 2.72
C TYR A 44 -7.82 3.07 3.43
N TRP A 45 -7.60 4.38 3.28
CA TRP A 45 -6.49 5.06 3.94
C TRP A 45 -6.69 5.17 5.46
N ASN A 46 -7.93 5.34 5.94
CA ASN A 46 -8.25 5.25 7.37
C ASN A 46 -7.97 3.85 7.92
N THR A 47 -8.27 2.82 7.12
CA THR A 47 -7.93 1.45 7.48
C THR A 47 -6.42 1.26 7.59
N LEU A 48 -5.64 1.78 6.64
CA LEU A 48 -4.17 1.75 6.71
C LEU A 48 -3.63 2.50 7.94
N TYR A 49 -4.26 3.61 8.33
CA TYR A 49 -3.95 4.31 9.58
C TYR A 49 -4.17 3.41 10.80
N ASN A 50 -5.25 2.61 10.81
CA ASN A 50 -5.51 1.67 11.91
C ASN A 50 -4.54 0.48 11.93
N VAL A 51 -4.05 0.04 10.77
CA VAL A 51 -3.04 -1.04 10.68
C VAL A 51 -1.65 -0.52 11.05
N TYR A 52 -1.33 0.72 10.68
CA TYR A 52 0.00 1.30 10.80
C TYR A 52 -0.01 2.74 11.36
N PRO A 53 -0.44 2.95 12.60
CA PRO A 53 -0.66 4.30 13.13
C PRO A 53 0.64 5.15 13.18
N GLU A 54 1.77 4.51 13.49
CA GLU A 54 3.07 5.18 13.69
C GLU A 54 3.57 5.92 12.45
N TYR A 55 3.22 5.45 11.25
CA TYR A 55 3.69 6.06 10.00
C TYR A 55 2.98 7.39 9.71
N PHE A 56 1.78 7.57 10.23
CA PHE A 56 1.01 8.80 10.05
C PHE A 56 1.37 9.85 11.11
N THR A 57 1.95 9.44 12.23
CA THR A 57 2.48 10.37 13.25
C THR A 57 3.88 10.86 12.89
N GLU A 58 4.71 10.02 12.28
CA GLU A 58 6.11 10.32 11.93
C GLU A 58 6.43 10.05 10.45
N PRO A 59 5.72 10.69 9.50
CA PRO A 59 5.77 10.33 8.07
C PRO A 59 7.13 10.52 7.38
N ASN A 60 8.07 11.22 8.00
CA ASN A 60 9.40 11.46 7.44
C ASN A 60 10.37 10.31 7.71
N GLU A 61 10.04 9.39 8.61
CA GLU A 61 10.87 8.24 8.99
C GLU A 61 10.52 6.98 8.19
N TYR A 62 9.35 6.97 7.54
CA TYR A 62 8.79 5.83 6.85
C TYR A 62 8.49 6.11 5.38
N SER A 63 8.65 5.08 4.56
CA SER A 63 8.45 5.10 3.12
C SER A 63 6.99 4.91 2.68
N LEU A 64 6.09 4.47 3.58
CA LEU A 64 4.68 4.18 3.25
C LEU A 64 3.94 5.41 2.69
N LEU A 65 4.08 6.56 3.36
CA LEU A 65 3.37 7.81 3.00
C LEU A 65 4.17 8.69 2.05
N GLN A 66 5.13 8.08 1.34
CA GLN A 66 6.05 8.75 0.45
C GLN A 66 5.91 8.18 -0.98
N ARG A 67 6.65 8.74 -1.93
CA ARG A 67 6.73 8.31 -3.34
C ARG A 67 6.87 6.80 -3.57
N PRO A 68 7.59 6.01 -2.74
CA PRO A 68 7.60 4.57 -2.93
C PRO A 68 6.30 3.89 -2.44
N GLY A 69 5.72 4.32 -1.32
CA GLY A 69 4.58 3.65 -0.71
C GLY A 69 3.23 4.04 -1.28
N ILE A 70 2.96 5.33 -1.52
CA ILE A 70 1.64 5.81 -2.00
C ILE A 70 1.23 5.13 -3.30
N PRO A 71 2.06 5.07 -4.37
CA PRO A 71 1.67 4.41 -5.61
C PRO A 71 1.40 2.92 -5.43
N ALA A 72 2.22 2.23 -4.60
CA ALA A 72 2.03 0.82 -4.31
C ALA A 72 0.71 0.59 -3.55
N MET A 73 0.40 1.44 -2.57
CA MET A 73 -0.84 1.36 -1.78
C MET A 73 -2.08 1.70 -2.60
N HIS A 74 -1.99 2.66 -3.52
CA HIS A 74 -3.07 2.97 -4.47
C HIS A 74 -3.33 1.81 -5.44
N LYS A 75 -2.29 1.12 -5.89
CA LYS A 75 -2.47 -0.07 -6.71
C LYS A 75 -3.05 -1.24 -5.90
N LEU A 76 -2.57 -1.42 -4.67
CA LEU A 76 -3.08 -2.43 -3.74
C LEU A 76 -4.55 -2.19 -3.35
N PHE A 77 -5.00 -0.93 -3.27
CA PHE A 77 -6.41 -0.59 -3.04
C PHE A 77 -7.33 -1.27 -4.07
N ILE A 78 -6.94 -1.34 -5.34
CA ILE A 78 -7.73 -2.00 -6.39
C ILE A 78 -7.93 -3.49 -6.07
N ASP A 79 -6.87 -4.18 -5.64
CA ASP A 79 -6.94 -5.59 -5.26
C ASP A 79 -7.73 -5.82 -3.97
N VAL A 80 -7.52 -4.99 -2.96
CA VAL A 80 -8.24 -5.05 -1.68
C VAL A 80 -9.74 -4.82 -1.92
N TYR A 81 -10.10 -3.85 -2.76
CA TYR A 81 -11.47 -3.61 -3.18
C TYR A 81 -12.04 -4.80 -3.97
N GLY A 82 -11.28 -5.37 -4.90
CA GLY A 82 -11.67 -6.56 -5.64
C GLY A 82 -11.96 -7.76 -4.74
N ILE A 83 -11.12 -8.00 -3.72
CA ILE A 83 -11.35 -9.03 -2.71
C ILE A 83 -12.63 -8.74 -1.91
N ALA A 84 -12.85 -7.49 -1.50
CA ALA A 84 -14.04 -7.10 -0.74
C ALA A 84 -15.35 -7.33 -1.52
N ILE A 85 -15.35 -7.06 -2.83
CA ILE A 85 -16.48 -7.40 -3.71
C ILE A 85 -16.71 -8.92 -3.71
N GLN A 86 -15.64 -9.71 -3.84
CA GLN A 86 -15.76 -11.17 -3.90
C GLN A 86 -16.30 -11.78 -2.60
N THR A 87 -16.02 -11.16 -1.45
CA THR A 87 -16.59 -11.55 -0.15
C THR A 87 -18.03 -11.08 0.06
N GLY A 88 -18.57 -10.27 -0.86
CA GLY A 88 -19.97 -9.83 -0.87
C GLY A 88 -20.27 -8.59 -0.02
N GLU A 89 -19.25 -7.99 0.60
CA GLU A 89 -19.39 -6.80 1.44
C GLU A 89 -18.17 -5.89 1.31
N VAL A 90 -18.41 -4.65 0.88
CA VAL A 90 -17.40 -3.59 0.86
C VAL A 90 -17.63 -2.69 2.07
N SER A 91 -16.73 -2.78 3.04
CA SER A 91 -16.74 -1.98 4.26
C SER A 91 -15.31 -1.75 4.77
N GLU A 92 -15.14 -0.78 5.67
CA GLU A 92 -13.86 -0.54 6.36
C GLU A 92 -13.38 -1.81 7.11
N GLU A 93 -14.30 -2.58 7.69
CA GLU A 93 -13.99 -3.85 8.34
C GLU A 93 -13.45 -4.89 7.35
N THR A 94 -14.06 -5.01 6.16
CA THR A 94 -13.55 -5.91 5.12
C THR A 94 -12.15 -5.49 4.67
N PHE A 95 -11.93 -4.18 4.44
CA PHE A 95 -10.59 -3.68 4.10
C PHE A 95 -9.59 -3.97 5.20
N TYR A 96 -9.97 -3.79 6.46
CA TYR A 96 -9.12 -4.04 7.62
C TYR A 96 -8.69 -5.50 7.68
N ASN A 97 -9.65 -6.42 7.55
CA ASN A 97 -9.38 -7.86 7.56
C ASN A 97 -8.47 -8.30 6.40
N VAL A 98 -8.60 -7.67 5.23
CA VAL A 98 -7.69 -7.94 4.10
C VAL A 98 -6.30 -7.36 4.37
N LEU A 99 -6.20 -6.13 4.86
CA LEU A 99 -4.91 -5.47 5.12
C LEU A 99 -4.13 -6.09 6.28
N LEU A 100 -4.81 -6.66 7.28
CA LEU A 100 -4.16 -7.44 8.36
C LEU A 100 -3.37 -8.65 7.84
N ARG A 101 -3.66 -9.13 6.62
CA ARG A 101 -2.87 -10.19 5.98
C ARG A 101 -1.43 -9.77 5.71
N LEU A 102 -1.15 -8.46 5.58
CA LEU A 102 0.21 -7.94 5.50
C LEU A 102 1.01 -8.17 6.79
N LEU A 103 0.33 -8.36 7.93
CA LEU A 103 0.94 -8.67 9.21
C LEU A 103 0.98 -10.18 9.51
N SER A 104 0.55 -11.03 8.56
CA SER A 104 0.56 -12.48 8.73
C SER A 104 1.89 -13.09 8.30
N GLU A 105 2.25 -14.23 8.89
CA GLU A 105 3.38 -15.04 8.45
C GLU A 105 3.06 -15.74 7.11
N THR A 106 3.96 -15.64 6.14
CA THR A 106 3.90 -16.29 4.83
C THR A 106 5.27 -16.91 4.52
N PRO A 107 5.66 -17.99 5.20
CA PRO A 107 7.03 -18.54 5.15
C PRO A 107 7.47 -18.99 3.75
N ASP A 108 6.52 -19.37 2.90
CA ASP A 108 6.77 -19.80 1.53
C ASP A 108 6.85 -18.64 0.52
N HIS A 109 6.76 -17.39 0.97
CA HIS A 109 6.83 -16.23 0.08
C HIS A 109 8.19 -16.21 -0.65
N PRO A 110 8.21 -15.98 -1.98
CA PRO A 110 9.44 -16.07 -2.78
C PRO A 110 10.51 -15.07 -2.34
N VAL A 111 10.09 -13.87 -1.93
CA VAL A 111 10.96 -12.81 -1.41
C VAL A 111 11.03 -12.91 0.13
N PRO A 112 12.22 -13.17 0.72
CA PRO A 112 12.38 -13.37 2.17
C PRO A 112 11.85 -12.24 3.05
N GLU A 113 12.01 -10.99 2.61
CA GLU A 113 11.61 -9.78 3.31
C GLU A 113 10.09 -9.68 3.54
N PHE A 114 9.31 -10.41 2.75
CA PHE A 114 7.85 -10.46 2.85
C PHE A 114 7.34 -11.71 3.56
N ARG A 115 8.22 -12.60 4.06
CA ARG A 115 7.81 -13.81 4.76
C ARG A 115 7.22 -13.50 6.13
N GLY A 116 7.86 -12.62 6.90
CA GLY A 116 7.36 -12.17 8.19
C GLY A 116 6.24 -11.13 8.09
N PRO A 117 5.67 -10.72 9.23
CA PRO A 117 4.80 -9.55 9.34
C PRO A 117 5.52 -8.28 8.83
N LEU A 118 4.82 -7.46 8.04
CA LEU A 118 5.36 -6.19 7.53
C LEU A 118 5.23 -5.08 8.58
N GLU A 119 5.94 -5.23 9.70
CA GLU A 119 5.99 -4.27 10.81
C GLU A 119 6.64 -2.92 10.43
N PRO A 120 6.58 -1.89 11.31
CA PRO A 120 7.26 -0.60 11.14
C PRO A 120 8.65 -0.61 10.52
N ASP A 121 9.50 -1.54 10.93
CA ASP A 121 10.85 -1.66 10.40
C ASP A 121 10.89 -1.92 8.89
N PHE A 122 9.90 -2.61 8.31
CA PHE A 122 9.87 -2.85 6.86
C PHE A 122 9.79 -1.54 6.06
N TRP A 123 9.07 -0.54 6.58
CA TRP A 123 8.87 0.74 5.91
C TRP A 123 9.90 1.80 6.31
N SER A 124 10.72 1.55 7.33
CA SER A 124 11.71 2.48 7.87
C SER A 124 12.79 2.82 6.84
N PHE A 125 13.14 4.11 6.73
CA PHE A 125 14.30 4.55 5.94
C PHE A 125 15.65 4.14 6.56
N GLU A 126 15.69 3.87 7.87
CA GLU A 126 16.92 3.53 8.60
C GLU A 126 17.19 2.02 8.61
N SER A 127 16.17 1.22 8.88
CA SER A 127 16.27 -0.23 9.13
C SER A 127 15.63 -1.09 8.05
N GLY A 128 14.82 -0.50 7.17
CA GLY A 128 14.03 -1.24 6.20
C GLY A 128 14.84 -1.84 5.05
N PRO A 129 14.34 -2.92 4.43
CA PRO A 129 14.98 -3.49 3.26
C PRO A 129 15.00 -2.49 2.11
N THR A 130 15.94 -2.65 1.16
CA THR A 130 16.02 -1.80 -0.04
C THR A 130 14.70 -1.77 -0.82
N TYR A 131 13.95 -2.88 -0.80
CA TYR A 131 12.61 -2.98 -1.35
C TYR A 131 11.58 -2.06 -0.66
N GLY A 132 11.72 -1.75 0.63
CA GLY A 132 10.85 -0.82 1.34
C GLY A 132 11.05 0.63 0.87
N VAL A 133 12.28 1.04 0.59
CA VAL A 133 12.66 2.46 0.50
C VAL A 133 12.96 2.97 -0.92
N SER A 134 13.21 2.10 -1.89
CA SER A 134 13.61 2.52 -3.24
C SER A 134 12.47 3.13 -4.07
N THR A 135 12.77 4.19 -4.83
CA THR A 135 11.81 5.01 -5.59
C THR A 135 11.80 4.78 -7.10
N SER A 136 12.57 3.81 -7.60
CA SER A 136 12.51 3.47 -9.03
C SER A 136 11.13 2.88 -9.38
N HIS A 137 10.65 3.13 -10.59
CA HIS A 137 9.36 2.60 -11.03
C HIS A 137 9.30 1.07 -10.92
N GLN A 138 10.38 0.37 -11.31
CA GLN A 138 10.46 -1.08 -11.17
C GLN A 138 10.32 -1.52 -9.71
N ASN A 139 11.02 -0.86 -8.78
CA ASN A 139 10.96 -1.23 -7.37
C ASN A 139 9.59 -0.92 -6.74
N ILE A 140 8.89 0.11 -7.23
CA ILE A 140 7.50 0.39 -6.82
C ILE A 140 6.57 -0.73 -7.28
N MET A 141 6.71 -1.20 -8.52
CA MET A 141 5.90 -2.29 -9.05
C MET A 141 6.24 -3.61 -8.36
N ASP A 142 7.52 -3.93 -8.18
CA ASP A 142 7.95 -5.11 -7.44
C ASP A 142 7.40 -5.08 -6.00
N ARG A 143 7.42 -3.93 -5.33
CA ARG A 143 6.85 -3.77 -3.99
C ARG A 143 5.35 -4.09 -4.01
N TYR A 144 4.61 -3.52 -4.94
CA TYR A 144 3.19 -3.83 -5.11
C TYR A 144 2.95 -5.33 -5.34
N ASP A 145 3.66 -5.95 -6.28
CA ASP A 145 3.46 -7.36 -6.63
C ASP A 145 3.69 -8.27 -5.41
N ASN A 146 4.72 -7.98 -4.61
CA ASN A 146 5.00 -8.74 -3.39
C ASN A 146 3.97 -8.49 -2.27
N LEU A 147 3.43 -7.27 -2.14
CA LEU A 147 2.33 -7.00 -1.21
C LEU A 147 1.06 -7.77 -1.60
N GLN A 148 0.74 -7.77 -2.90
CA GLN A 148 -0.41 -8.49 -3.44
C GLN A 148 -0.26 -10.00 -3.24
N GLU A 149 0.91 -10.56 -3.57
CA GLU A 149 1.20 -11.99 -3.36
C GLU A 149 1.06 -12.35 -1.88
N LYS A 150 1.63 -11.55 -0.97
CA LYS A 150 1.50 -11.78 0.48
C LYS A 150 0.02 -11.82 0.93
N ILE A 151 -0.80 -10.85 0.51
CA ILE A 151 -2.25 -10.83 0.80
C ILE A 151 -2.93 -12.09 0.26
N GLY A 152 -2.55 -12.52 -0.95
CA GLY A 152 -3.07 -13.71 -1.60
C GLY A 152 -2.69 -15.00 -0.88
N MET A 153 -1.45 -15.11 -0.38
CA MET A 153 -0.96 -16.27 0.36
C MET A 153 -1.60 -16.39 1.74
N ALA A 154 -1.67 -15.28 2.49
CA ALA A 154 -2.25 -15.26 3.83
C ALA A 154 -3.79 -15.38 3.85
N GLY A 155 -4.44 -15.24 2.69
CA GLY A 155 -5.89 -15.46 2.53
C GLY A 155 -6.30 -16.89 2.19
N ARG A 156 -5.37 -17.84 2.06
CA ARG A 156 -5.63 -19.25 1.70
C ARG A 156 -5.80 -20.16 2.90
#